data_AF-A0A4D7C832-F1
#
_entry.id   AF-A0A4D7C832-F1
#
_cell.length_a   1.000
_cell.length_b   1.000
_cell.length_c   1.000
_cell.angle_alpha   90.00
_cell.angle_beta   90.00
_cell.angle_gamma   90.00
#
_symmetry.space_group_name_H-M   'P 1'
#
loop_
_entity.id
_entity.type
_entity.pdbx_description
1 polymer ?
#
loop_
_entity_poly.entity_id
_entity_poly.type
_entity_poly.pdbx_seq_one_letter_code
_entity_poly.pdbx_strand_id
1 'polypeptide(L)'
;MRPFLQGEARLCAGSRVRPSGPPWRVAAVSAPPALTPSQAQAADPALNAWVSASAGTGKTQVLTGRVLRLLLAGAAPEAILCLTFTRAAAAEMTRRLYATLGRWARADDAALAAELAGLGAPPEQMPRARTLFATCIDAAGGLRVDTLHAFAQSLLSAFPLEADVPPGFHTLDDEDSAQALKEVASAAIARAERDGDRQLLEDLERVATGVDSFAKLLVKLSKHTGVVLEALPDAATIEPAVRHLLGLPQDGTPGDWLANALARGDHAPALLARIRAAWDAGTKAEKQKAAQLADWLASPDPAGDIDTVMALFFKEDDEPRALKPTENSKAAEPDLAALCAQAQAALQAMRETLTLFEAAETGAAHLRLIHALGGGFERRRRQTGAMRYDDLIERAARLFHMPGAGDWVRYKLDQRIEHVLVDEAQDTNDAQWRIVGALVEEYFAGAGAHEAAQPVRGRRCQAGDFRLSGHRSRDVPGG
;
A
#
# COMPACT_ATOMS: atom_id res chain seq x y z
N MET A 1 28.36 22.58 -31.87
CA MET A 1 29.53 22.33 -31.01
C MET A 1 29.30 21.02 -30.23
N ARG A 2 30.32 20.15 -30.10
CA ARG A 2 30.41 19.15 -29.03
C ARG A 2 31.51 19.63 -28.07
N PRO A 3 31.32 19.49 -26.75
CA PRO A 3 32.31 18.70 -26.01
C PRO A 3 31.70 17.90 -24.85
N PHE A 4 32.10 16.63 -24.71
CA PHE A 4 32.27 15.91 -23.43
C PHE A 4 32.84 14.49 -23.71
N LEU A 5 34.08 14.43 -24.17
CA LEU A 5 34.84 13.19 -24.36
C LEU A 5 36.33 13.43 -24.07
N GLN A 6 36.72 13.30 -22.81
CA GLN A 6 38.11 13.06 -22.39
C GLN A 6 38.10 12.46 -20.98
N GLY A 7 38.69 11.27 -20.84
CA GLY A 7 38.81 10.51 -19.60
C GLY A 7 39.82 9.39 -19.82
N GLU A 8 40.84 9.31 -18.97
CA GLU A 8 42.06 8.55 -19.28
C GLU A 8 41.89 7.03 -19.18
N ALA A 9 42.49 6.30 -20.13
CA ALA A 9 42.67 4.85 -20.00
C ALA A 9 43.84 4.54 -19.06
N ARG A 10 43.56 4.05 -17.84
CA ARG A 10 44.58 3.52 -16.93
C ARG A 10 44.54 2.00 -16.88
N LEU A 11 45.59 1.38 -17.41
CA LEU A 11 45.85 -0.05 -17.29
C LEU A 11 46.32 -0.37 -15.86
N CYS A 12 45.43 -0.92 -15.02
CA CYS A 12 45.80 -1.51 -13.74
C CYS A 12 45.95 -3.03 -13.87
N ALA A 13 47.05 -3.57 -13.35
CA ALA A 13 47.42 -4.98 -13.52
C ALA A 13 46.54 -5.95 -12.72
N GLY A 14 46.41 -7.18 -13.21
CA GLY A 14 45.36 -8.11 -12.81
C GLY A 14 45.38 -8.54 -11.34
N SER A 15 44.30 -8.20 -10.63
CA SER A 15 43.85 -8.97 -9.48
C SER A 15 43.20 -10.28 -9.99
N ARG A 16 43.65 -11.43 -9.47
CA ARG A 16 43.03 -12.72 -9.82
C ARG A 16 41.69 -12.85 -9.10
N VAL A 17 40.60 -12.50 -9.79
CA VAL A 17 39.24 -12.86 -9.36
C VAL A 17 39.20 -14.38 -9.18
N ARG A 18 39.08 -14.84 -7.93
CA ARG A 18 38.78 -16.25 -7.66
C ARG A 18 37.36 -16.52 -8.20
N PRO A 19 37.11 -17.64 -8.89
CA PRO A 19 35.75 -17.98 -9.29
C PRO A 19 34.86 -18.04 -8.04
N SER A 20 33.71 -17.37 -8.10
CA SER A 20 32.70 -17.46 -7.06
C SER A 20 32.25 -18.92 -6.92
N GLY A 21 32.31 -19.43 -5.70
CA GLY A 21 31.77 -20.76 -5.41
C GLY A 21 30.26 -20.82 -5.67
N PRO A 22 29.69 -22.02 -5.87
CA PRO A 22 28.26 -22.16 -6.15
C PRO A 22 27.40 -21.58 -5.01
N PRO A 23 26.21 -21.05 -5.31
CA PRO A 23 25.47 -20.17 -4.40
C PRO A 23 24.93 -20.84 -3.11
N TRP A 24 25.02 -22.17 -3.00
CA TRP A 24 24.54 -22.94 -1.85
C TRP A 24 25.58 -23.07 -0.72
N ARG A 25 26.26 -21.99 -0.30
CA ARG A 25 26.99 -22.00 0.99
C ARG A 25 25.98 -22.03 2.16
N VAL A 26 25.44 -23.21 2.43
CA VAL A 26 24.63 -23.51 3.60
C VAL A 26 25.47 -23.23 4.85
N ALA A 27 25.18 -22.10 5.50
CA ALA A 27 25.70 -21.83 6.84
C ALA A 27 25.29 -22.96 7.79
N ALA A 28 26.06 -23.20 8.85
CA ALA A 28 25.81 -24.28 9.80
C ALA A 28 24.55 -24.00 10.65
N VAL A 29 23.36 -24.19 10.06
CA VAL A 29 22.08 -24.18 10.76
C VAL A 29 22.06 -25.40 11.68
N SER A 30 22.05 -25.13 12.99
CA SER A 30 21.93 -26.14 14.04
C SER A 30 20.69 -27.01 13.84
N ALA A 31 20.65 -28.16 14.51
CA ALA A 31 19.40 -28.91 14.67
C ALA A 31 18.28 -27.97 15.19
N PRO A 32 17.04 -28.09 14.71
CA PRO A 32 15.92 -27.37 15.30
C PRO A 32 15.76 -27.79 16.77
N PRO A 33 15.31 -26.90 17.66
CA PRO A 33 14.94 -27.32 19.01
C PRO A 33 13.83 -28.37 18.94
N ALA A 34 13.81 -29.30 19.91
CA ALA A 34 12.68 -30.19 20.08
C ALA A 34 11.40 -29.37 20.29
N LEU A 35 10.28 -29.83 19.72
CA LEU A 35 8.99 -29.17 19.89
C LEU A 35 8.50 -29.37 21.33
N THR A 36 7.98 -28.31 21.96
CA THR A 36 7.25 -28.46 23.23
C THR A 36 5.98 -29.31 23.00
N PRO A 37 5.36 -29.91 24.05
CA PRO A 37 4.16 -30.73 23.87
C PRO A 37 3.01 -30.02 23.12
N SER A 38 2.80 -28.73 23.36
CA SER A 38 1.81 -27.92 22.64
C SER A 38 2.22 -27.60 21.21
N GLN A 39 3.51 -27.33 20.95
CA GLN A 39 4.04 -27.17 19.59
C GLN A 39 3.96 -28.47 18.79
N ALA A 40 4.20 -29.63 19.41
CA ALA A 40 4.10 -30.95 18.79
C ALA A 40 2.64 -31.31 18.45
N GLN A 41 1.69 -30.98 19.33
CA GLN A 41 0.25 -31.11 19.06
C GLN A 41 -0.19 -30.21 17.91
N ALA A 42 0.25 -28.94 17.89
CA ALA A 42 -0.04 -28.02 16.78
C ALA A 42 0.61 -28.46 15.45
N ALA A 43 1.82 -29.03 15.52
CA ALA A 43 2.53 -29.56 14.36
C ALA A 43 2.01 -30.93 13.88
N ASP A 44 0.97 -31.49 14.50
CA ASP A 44 0.49 -32.83 14.16
C ASP A 44 -0.27 -32.87 12.81
N PRO A 45 0.20 -33.62 11.80
CA PRO A 45 -0.52 -33.81 10.54
C PRO A 45 -1.96 -34.26 10.69
N ALA A 46 -2.30 -34.99 11.75
CA ALA A 46 -3.65 -35.53 11.93
C ALA A 46 -4.72 -34.45 12.20
N LEU A 47 -4.35 -33.27 12.69
CA LEU A 47 -5.29 -32.27 13.18
C LEU A 47 -5.35 -31.04 12.27
N ASN A 48 -6.55 -30.56 11.93
CA ASN A 48 -6.72 -29.16 11.49
C ASN A 48 -6.45 -28.26 12.71
N ALA A 49 -5.69 -27.18 12.53
CA ALA A 49 -5.11 -26.46 13.67
C ALA A 49 -5.05 -24.94 13.44
N TRP A 50 -5.35 -24.19 14.50
CA TRP A 50 -5.24 -22.73 14.55
C TRP A 50 -4.27 -22.32 15.68
N VAL A 51 -3.14 -21.69 15.34
CA VAL A 51 -2.01 -21.49 16.26
C VAL A 51 -1.91 -20.03 16.71
N SER A 52 -2.53 -19.70 17.84
CA SER A 52 -2.32 -18.41 18.52
C SER A 52 -0.95 -18.38 19.19
N ALA A 53 -0.09 -17.43 18.83
CA ALA A 53 1.30 -17.40 19.26
C ALA A 53 1.90 -15.98 19.21
N SER A 54 2.47 -15.50 20.32
CA SER A 54 3.17 -14.20 20.35
C SER A 54 4.48 -14.22 19.57
N ALA A 55 4.99 -13.03 19.19
CA ALA A 55 6.33 -12.89 18.60
C ALA A 55 7.40 -13.64 19.42
N GLY A 56 8.30 -14.35 18.71
CA GLY A 56 9.36 -15.16 19.34
C GLY A 56 8.96 -16.52 19.90
N THR A 57 7.66 -16.87 19.99
CA THR A 57 7.21 -18.15 20.58
C THR A 57 7.30 -19.37 19.65
N GLY A 58 7.84 -19.20 18.44
CA GLY A 58 8.18 -20.29 17.53
C GLY A 58 7.13 -20.68 16.48
N LYS A 59 6.22 -19.77 16.06
CA LYS A 59 5.28 -19.99 14.92
C LYS A 59 5.93 -20.76 13.76
N THR A 60 7.02 -20.22 13.22
CA THR A 60 7.76 -20.79 12.08
C THR A 60 8.37 -22.16 12.37
N GLN A 61 8.69 -22.47 13.64
CA GLN A 61 9.19 -23.79 14.06
C GLN A 61 8.06 -24.83 14.08
N VAL A 62 6.84 -24.45 14.50
CA VAL A 62 5.64 -25.30 14.41
C VAL A 62 5.31 -25.60 12.95
N LEU A 63 5.24 -24.58 12.09
CA LEU A 63 4.96 -24.74 10.65
C LEU A 63 6.04 -25.60 9.96
N THR A 64 7.32 -25.32 10.21
CA THR A 64 8.43 -26.16 9.71
C THR A 64 8.30 -27.61 10.20
N GLY A 65 8.03 -27.81 11.49
CA GLY A 65 7.86 -29.13 12.09
C GLY A 65 6.68 -29.90 11.48
N ARG A 66 5.58 -29.21 11.17
CA ARG A 66 4.41 -29.81 10.51
C ARG A 66 4.71 -30.25 9.08
N VAL A 67 5.38 -29.42 8.28
CA VAL A 67 5.80 -29.79 6.91
C VAL A 67 6.72 -31.01 6.95
N LEU A 68 7.67 -31.05 7.88
CA LEU A 68 8.55 -32.20 8.06
C LEU A 68 7.76 -33.46 8.50
N ARG A 69 6.83 -33.35 9.46
CA ARG A 69 5.94 -34.46 9.87
C ARG A 69 5.03 -34.95 8.72
N LEU A 70 4.54 -34.06 7.86
CA LEU A 70 3.74 -34.40 6.67
C LEU A 70 4.56 -35.20 5.65
N LEU A 71 5.76 -34.72 5.32
CA LEU A 71 6.70 -35.40 4.42
C LEU A 71 7.12 -36.77 4.96
N LEU A 72 7.31 -36.91 6.27
CA LEU A 72 7.60 -38.18 6.94
C LEU A 72 6.39 -39.13 6.96
N ALA A 73 5.17 -38.62 7.18
CA ALA A 73 3.96 -39.42 7.32
C ALA A 73 3.47 -40.03 5.99
N GLY A 74 3.65 -39.32 4.87
CA GLY A 74 3.18 -39.84 3.58
C GLY A 74 3.20 -38.87 2.41
N ALA A 75 3.01 -37.57 2.66
CA ALA A 75 2.74 -36.57 1.63
C ALA A 75 3.86 -36.44 0.58
N ALA A 76 3.45 -36.19 -0.66
CA ALA A 76 4.34 -35.74 -1.73
C ALA A 76 4.71 -34.26 -1.52
N PRO A 77 5.92 -33.79 -1.88
CA PRO A 77 6.31 -32.40 -1.68
C PRO A 77 5.42 -31.37 -2.39
N GLU A 78 4.93 -31.72 -3.59
CA GLU A 78 4.03 -30.87 -4.39
C GLU A 78 2.65 -30.69 -3.74
N ALA A 79 2.23 -31.71 -2.97
CA ALA A 79 0.96 -31.78 -2.24
C ALA A 79 0.95 -30.95 -0.96
N ILE A 80 2.06 -30.29 -0.61
CA ILE A 80 2.14 -29.35 0.50
C ILE A 80 2.32 -27.94 -0.07
N LEU A 81 1.35 -27.07 0.18
CA LEU A 81 1.42 -25.64 -0.11
C LEU A 81 1.55 -24.85 1.19
N CYS A 82 2.66 -24.14 1.35
CA CYS A 82 2.85 -23.16 2.41
C CYS A 82 2.71 -21.75 1.82
N LEU A 83 1.84 -20.93 2.41
CA LEU A 83 1.57 -19.55 2.03
C LEU A 83 2.08 -18.63 3.13
N THR A 84 2.85 -17.61 2.74
CA THR A 84 3.41 -16.60 3.66
C THR A 84 3.06 -15.19 3.19
N PHE A 85 3.13 -14.21 4.10
CA PHE A 85 2.92 -12.80 3.73
C PHE A 85 4.07 -12.22 2.89
N THR A 86 5.34 -12.47 3.27
CA THR A 86 6.52 -11.84 2.62
C THR A 86 7.42 -12.82 1.88
N ARG A 87 8.05 -12.35 0.78
CA ARG A 87 9.08 -13.12 0.04
C ARG A 87 10.27 -13.52 0.94
N ALA A 88 10.56 -12.73 1.98
CA ALA A 88 11.61 -13.02 2.94
C ALA A 88 11.25 -14.21 3.87
N ALA A 89 10.01 -14.27 4.36
CA ALA A 89 9.51 -15.38 5.16
C ALA A 89 9.51 -16.69 4.36
N ALA A 90 8.96 -16.69 3.14
CA ALA A 90 9.04 -17.83 2.22
C ALA A 90 10.49 -18.30 2.02
N ALA A 91 11.41 -17.39 1.68
CA ALA A 91 12.81 -17.71 1.45
C ALA A 91 13.54 -18.22 2.71
N GLU A 92 13.16 -17.80 3.93
CA GLU A 92 13.68 -18.39 5.16
C GLU A 92 13.10 -19.78 5.43
N MET A 93 11.78 -19.95 5.32
CA MET A 93 11.12 -21.24 5.58
C MET A 93 11.65 -22.33 4.64
N THR A 94 11.77 -22.04 3.33
CA THR A 94 12.41 -22.91 2.34
C THR A 94 13.85 -23.25 2.73
N ARG A 95 14.66 -22.26 3.11
CA ARG A 95 16.06 -22.46 3.54
C ARG A 95 16.15 -23.35 4.78
N ARG A 96 15.26 -23.17 5.75
CA ARG A 96 15.18 -23.94 7.01
C ARG A 96 14.76 -25.39 6.78
N LEU A 97 13.82 -25.61 5.85
CA LEU A 97 13.36 -26.94 5.43
C LEU A 97 14.47 -27.71 4.70
N TYR A 98 15.02 -27.18 3.60
CA TYR A 98 16.09 -27.86 2.86
C TYR A 98 17.38 -28.02 3.67
N ALA A 99 17.71 -27.09 4.59
CA ALA A 99 18.83 -27.28 5.52
C ALA A 99 18.61 -28.47 6.47
N THR A 100 17.38 -28.70 6.92
CA THR A 100 17.04 -29.81 7.83
C THR A 100 17.00 -31.15 7.11
N LEU A 101 16.30 -31.24 5.97
CA LEU A 101 16.34 -32.42 5.10
C LEU A 101 17.79 -32.76 4.67
N GLY A 102 18.57 -31.72 4.35
CA GLY A 102 19.98 -31.84 4.01
C GLY A 102 20.90 -32.20 5.17
N ARG A 103 20.48 -32.10 6.44
CA ARG A 103 21.16 -32.76 7.58
C ARG A 103 20.75 -34.23 7.66
N TRP A 104 19.46 -34.55 7.58
CA TRP A 104 18.96 -35.92 7.74
C TRP A 104 19.55 -36.91 6.72
N ALA A 105 19.74 -36.47 5.47
CA ALA A 105 20.41 -37.27 4.45
C ALA A 105 21.89 -37.63 4.77
N ARG A 106 22.55 -36.91 5.70
CA ARG A 106 23.99 -37.03 6.00
C ARG A 106 24.32 -37.33 7.47
N ALA A 107 23.36 -37.23 8.38
CA ALA A 107 23.53 -37.53 9.80
C ALA A 107 23.83 -39.02 10.03
N ASP A 108 24.55 -39.35 11.09
CA ASP A 108 24.58 -40.73 11.62
C ASP A 108 23.20 -41.13 12.20
N ASP A 109 23.02 -42.42 12.47
CA ASP A 109 21.74 -42.94 12.92
C ASP A 109 21.32 -42.46 14.32
N ALA A 110 22.27 -42.16 15.22
CA ALA A 110 21.95 -41.66 16.56
C ALA A 110 21.52 -40.18 16.52
N ALA A 111 22.23 -39.34 15.74
CA ALA A 111 21.85 -37.96 15.51
C ALA A 111 20.51 -37.84 14.76
N LEU A 112 20.25 -38.69 13.77
CA LEU A 112 18.98 -38.71 13.04
C LEU A 112 17.82 -39.17 13.94
N ALA A 113 18.00 -40.23 14.74
CA ALA A 113 17.00 -40.67 15.70
C ALA A 113 16.66 -39.56 16.72
N ALA A 114 17.65 -38.78 17.17
CA ALA A 114 17.44 -37.65 18.07
C ALA A 114 16.67 -36.48 17.42
N GLU A 115 17.00 -36.07 16.18
CA GLU A 115 16.22 -35.04 15.47
C GLU A 115 14.76 -35.50 15.21
N LEU A 116 14.54 -36.77 14.86
CA LEU A 116 13.19 -37.32 14.65
C LEU A 116 12.38 -37.42 15.94
N ALA A 117 13.00 -37.88 17.04
CA ALA A 117 12.36 -37.90 18.36
C ALA A 117 11.98 -36.48 18.83
N GLY A 118 12.82 -35.47 18.54
CA GLY A 118 12.53 -34.06 18.82
C GLY A 118 11.35 -33.47 18.01
N LEU A 119 10.96 -34.10 16.90
CA LEU A 119 9.74 -33.80 16.15
C LEU A 119 8.56 -34.72 16.52
N GLY A 120 8.74 -35.67 17.44
CA GLY A 120 7.74 -36.68 17.76
C GLY A 120 7.46 -37.65 16.60
N ALA A 121 8.47 -37.97 15.80
CA ALA A 121 8.43 -38.95 14.72
C ALA A 121 9.08 -40.29 15.15
N PRO A 122 8.47 -41.45 14.86
CA PRO A 122 9.01 -42.75 15.26
C PRO A 122 10.26 -43.15 14.44
N PRO A 123 11.20 -43.93 15.02
CA PRO A 123 12.47 -44.28 14.37
C PRO A 123 12.31 -45.13 13.10
N GLU A 124 11.18 -45.83 12.93
CA GLU A 124 10.82 -46.52 11.69
C GLU A 124 10.79 -45.60 10.46
N GLN A 125 10.63 -44.29 10.64
CA GLN A 125 10.64 -43.29 9.57
C GLN A 125 12.06 -42.86 9.16
N MET A 126 13.13 -43.30 9.84
CA MET A 126 14.53 -42.98 9.50
C MET A 126 14.91 -43.26 8.03
N PRO A 127 14.56 -44.41 7.40
CA PRO A 127 14.90 -44.66 6.00
C PRO A 127 14.27 -43.63 5.06
N ARG A 128 13.01 -43.23 5.33
CA ARG A 128 12.30 -42.18 4.58
C ARG A 128 12.92 -40.81 4.85
N ALA A 129 13.25 -40.47 6.09
CA ALA A 129 13.90 -39.21 6.47
C ALA A 129 15.20 -38.97 5.68
N ARG A 130 15.98 -40.03 5.41
CA ARG A 130 17.19 -39.96 4.59
C ARG A 130 16.91 -39.68 3.10
N THR A 131 15.80 -40.17 2.53
CA THR A 131 15.46 -39.94 1.11
C THR A 131 14.80 -38.59 0.85
N LEU A 132 14.11 -38.01 1.84
CA LEU A 132 13.29 -36.79 1.66
C LEU A 132 14.03 -35.61 1.01
N PHE A 133 15.34 -35.44 1.23
CA PHE A 133 16.11 -34.38 0.59
C PHE A 133 16.15 -34.52 -0.94
N ALA A 134 16.38 -35.73 -1.46
CA ALA A 134 16.32 -36.01 -2.89
C ALA A 134 14.87 -35.90 -3.39
N THR A 135 13.91 -36.50 -2.68
CA THR A 135 12.48 -36.43 -3.02
C THR A 135 11.98 -34.99 -3.17
N CYS A 136 12.43 -34.04 -2.33
CA CYS A 136 12.04 -32.63 -2.43
C CYS A 136 12.83 -31.82 -3.48
N ILE A 137 13.87 -32.39 -4.11
CA ILE A 137 14.61 -31.77 -5.22
C ILE A 137 14.11 -32.30 -6.56
N ASP A 138 13.85 -33.61 -6.63
CA ASP A 138 13.34 -34.30 -7.83
C ASP A 138 11.82 -34.07 -8.04
N ALA A 139 11.12 -33.53 -7.03
CA ALA A 139 9.71 -33.15 -7.08
C ALA A 139 9.40 -32.11 -8.19
N ALA A 140 8.27 -32.28 -8.87
CA ALA A 140 7.87 -31.49 -10.03
C ALA A 140 7.36 -30.08 -9.63
N GLY A 141 8.32 -29.18 -9.37
CA GLY A 141 8.08 -27.85 -8.80
C GLY A 141 8.61 -27.68 -7.37
N GLY A 142 9.27 -28.72 -6.81
CA GLY A 142 9.84 -28.70 -5.47
C GLY A 142 8.81 -28.64 -4.34
N LEU A 143 9.30 -28.35 -3.13
CA LEU A 143 8.45 -28.11 -1.96
C LEU A 143 7.92 -26.66 -2.01
N ARG A 144 6.59 -26.49 -2.13
CA ARG A 144 6.00 -25.19 -2.45
C ARG A 144 5.78 -24.32 -1.21
N VAL A 145 6.60 -23.28 -1.11
CA VAL A 145 6.58 -22.28 -0.04
C VAL A 145 6.59 -20.91 -0.72
N ASP A 146 5.40 -20.38 -0.93
CA ASP A 146 5.12 -19.20 -1.75
C ASP A 146 4.64 -18.02 -0.89
N THR A 147 4.53 -16.85 -1.50
CA THR A 147 3.61 -15.81 -0.98
C THR A 147 2.24 -15.96 -1.62
N LEU A 148 1.19 -15.45 -0.98
CA LEU A 148 -0.15 -15.36 -1.57
C LEU A 148 -0.14 -14.71 -2.97
N HIS A 149 0.72 -13.70 -3.18
CA HIS A 149 0.91 -13.05 -4.49
C HIS A 149 1.61 -13.95 -5.52
N ALA A 150 2.66 -14.69 -5.12
CA ALA A 150 3.36 -15.62 -6.02
C ALA A 150 2.48 -16.82 -6.40
N PHE A 151 1.67 -17.32 -5.45
CA PHE A 151 0.64 -18.32 -5.70
C PHE A 151 -0.42 -17.80 -6.68
N ALA A 152 -0.99 -16.61 -6.44
CA ALA A 152 -1.98 -15.99 -7.33
C ALA A 152 -1.42 -15.75 -8.74
N GLN A 153 -0.19 -15.25 -8.87
CA GLN A 153 0.48 -15.10 -10.17
C GLN A 153 0.63 -16.44 -10.89
N SER A 154 1.07 -17.49 -10.17
CA SER A 154 1.25 -18.84 -10.73
C SER A 154 -0.07 -19.47 -11.17
N LEU A 155 -1.13 -19.25 -10.40
CA LEU A 155 -2.50 -19.69 -10.70
C LEU A 155 -3.03 -19.03 -11.99
N LEU A 156 -2.99 -17.69 -12.04
CA LEU A 156 -3.41 -16.91 -13.20
C LEU A 156 -2.60 -17.26 -14.46
N SER A 157 -1.30 -17.59 -14.29
CA SER A 157 -0.42 -18.00 -15.39
C SER A 157 -0.74 -19.40 -15.93
N ALA A 158 -1.33 -20.27 -15.11
CA ALA A 158 -1.74 -21.62 -15.49
C ALA A 158 -3.12 -21.67 -16.17
N PHE A 159 -3.99 -20.67 -15.88
CA PHE A 159 -5.36 -20.58 -16.39
C PHE A 159 -5.68 -19.18 -16.98
N PRO A 160 -4.89 -18.68 -17.95
CA PRO A 160 -4.99 -17.28 -18.38
C PRO A 160 -6.30 -16.96 -19.12
N LEU A 161 -6.85 -17.93 -19.85
CA LEU A 161 -8.11 -17.77 -20.58
C LEU A 161 -9.30 -17.75 -19.62
N GLU A 162 -9.31 -18.66 -18.66
CA GLU A 162 -10.34 -18.77 -17.62
C GLU A 162 -10.34 -17.55 -16.68
N ALA A 163 -9.19 -16.90 -16.49
CA ALA A 163 -9.04 -15.73 -15.63
C ALA A 163 -9.16 -14.37 -16.33
N ASP A 164 -9.43 -14.33 -17.64
CA ASP A 164 -9.48 -13.11 -18.46
C ASP A 164 -8.17 -12.28 -18.35
N VAL A 165 -7.01 -12.93 -18.43
CA VAL A 165 -5.69 -12.26 -18.41
C VAL A 165 -4.88 -12.56 -19.68
N PRO A 166 -4.02 -11.63 -20.15
CA PRO A 166 -3.14 -11.89 -21.29
C PRO A 166 -2.23 -13.10 -21.05
N PRO A 167 -2.13 -14.05 -22.00
CA PRO A 167 -1.13 -15.11 -21.93
C PRO A 167 0.29 -14.52 -21.86
N GLY A 168 1.07 -14.93 -20.86
CA GLY A 168 2.41 -14.37 -20.62
C GLY A 168 2.41 -12.99 -19.95
N PHE A 169 1.36 -12.64 -19.20
CA PHE A 169 1.35 -11.41 -18.39
C PHE A 169 2.52 -11.35 -17.41
N HIS A 170 2.91 -10.14 -17.01
CA HIS A 170 3.90 -9.90 -15.97
C HIS A 170 3.39 -8.91 -14.90
N THR A 171 4.02 -8.92 -13.74
CA THR A 171 3.66 -8.06 -12.61
C THR A 171 4.47 -6.77 -12.65
N LEU A 172 3.81 -5.62 -12.73
CA LEU A 172 4.45 -4.32 -12.48
C LEU A 172 4.79 -4.21 -11.00
N ASP A 173 6.04 -3.90 -10.67
CA ASP A 173 6.39 -3.32 -9.38
C ASP A 173 6.35 -1.79 -9.42
N ASP A 174 6.78 -1.14 -8.33
CA ASP A 174 6.77 0.31 -8.21
C ASP A 174 7.81 1.00 -9.13
N GLU A 175 8.93 0.34 -9.48
CA GLU A 175 9.95 0.89 -10.37
C GLU A 175 9.50 0.82 -11.83
N ASP A 176 8.99 -0.34 -12.27
CA ASP A 176 8.36 -0.51 -13.59
C ASP A 176 7.19 0.47 -13.78
N SER A 177 6.34 0.61 -12.75
CA SER A 177 5.22 1.55 -12.76
C SER A 177 5.67 3.00 -12.90
N ALA A 178 6.71 3.41 -12.15
CA ALA A 178 7.26 4.76 -12.21
C ALA A 178 7.88 5.06 -13.58
N GLN A 179 8.65 4.14 -14.14
CA GLN A 179 9.28 4.31 -15.45
C GLN A 179 8.24 4.34 -16.59
N ALA A 180 7.23 3.47 -16.55
CA ALA A 180 6.14 3.47 -17.52
C ALA A 180 5.33 4.78 -17.47
N LEU A 181 5.02 5.30 -16.27
CA LEU A 181 4.36 6.59 -16.12
C LEU A 181 5.24 7.77 -16.55
N LYS A 182 6.54 7.72 -16.28
CA LYS A 182 7.49 8.78 -16.67
C LYS A 182 7.54 8.97 -18.18
N GLU A 183 7.55 7.88 -18.95
CA GLU A 183 7.47 7.94 -20.42
C GLU A 183 6.13 8.50 -20.91
N VAL A 184 5.01 8.15 -20.25
CA VAL A 184 3.68 8.73 -20.55
C VAL A 184 3.65 10.22 -20.23
N ALA A 185 4.24 10.65 -19.10
CA ALA A 185 4.35 12.05 -18.71
C ALA A 185 5.20 12.87 -19.69
N SER A 186 6.38 12.37 -20.10
CA SER A 186 7.19 13.04 -21.12
C SER A 186 6.47 13.16 -22.46
N ALA A 187 5.69 12.15 -22.87
CA ALA A 187 4.87 12.22 -24.07
C ALA A 187 3.69 13.19 -23.94
N ALA A 188 3.11 13.33 -22.75
CA ALA A 188 2.04 14.27 -22.45
C ALA A 188 2.54 15.73 -22.41
N ILE A 189 3.66 16.00 -21.75
CA ILE A 189 4.32 17.32 -21.73
C ILE A 189 4.65 17.79 -23.14
N ALA A 190 5.37 16.97 -23.90
CA ALA A 190 5.75 17.30 -25.27
C ALA A 190 4.53 17.43 -26.21
N ARG A 191 3.35 16.95 -25.81
CA ARG A 191 2.08 17.23 -26.48
C ARG A 191 1.49 18.56 -26.04
N ALA A 192 1.39 18.83 -24.73
CA ALA A 192 0.87 20.08 -24.19
C ALA A 192 1.60 21.31 -24.75
N GLU A 193 2.93 21.26 -24.84
CA GLU A 193 3.78 22.30 -25.44
C GLU A 193 3.46 22.58 -26.92
N ARG A 194 2.94 21.61 -27.67
CA ARG A 194 2.57 21.76 -29.10
C ARG A 194 1.11 22.14 -29.29
N ASP A 195 0.23 21.50 -28.52
CA ASP A 195 -1.22 21.63 -28.63
C ASP A 195 -1.72 22.90 -27.89
N GLY A 196 -0.89 23.53 -27.05
CA GLY A 196 -1.21 24.73 -26.28
C GLY A 196 -1.96 24.46 -24.97
N ASP A 197 -1.87 23.24 -24.42
CA ASP A 197 -2.56 22.81 -23.21
C ASP A 197 -1.91 23.42 -21.96
N ARG A 198 -2.34 24.65 -21.65
CA ARG A 198 -1.86 25.41 -20.50
C ARG A 198 -2.27 24.78 -19.17
N GLN A 199 -3.44 24.15 -19.09
CA GLN A 199 -3.95 23.54 -17.85
C GLN A 199 -3.04 22.40 -17.39
N LEU A 200 -2.64 21.50 -18.29
CA LEU A 200 -1.74 20.40 -17.96
C LEU A 200 -0.35 20.89 -17.52
N LEU A 201 0.13 22.00 -18.07
CA LEU A 201 1.42 22.60 -17.69
C LEU A 201 1.35 23.27 -16.31
N GLU A 202 0.29 24.03 -16.02
CA GLU A 202 0.09 24.68 -14.71
C GLU A 202 -0.22 23.67 -13.59
N ASP A 203 -0.90 22.56 -13.89
CA ASP A 203 -1.08 21.45 -12.96
C ASP A 203 0.26 20.73 -12.68
N LEU A 204 1.09 20.52 -13.71
CA LEU A 204 2.42 19.94 -13.54
C LEU A 204 3.34 20.83 -12.70
N GLU A 205 3.34 22.15 -12.92
CA GLU A 205 4.14 23.10 -12.15
C GLU A 205 3.70 23.15 -10.69
N ARG A 206 2.40 23.33 -10.43
CA ARG A 206 1.81 23.38 -9.07
C ARG A 206 2.05 22.09 -8.26
N VAL A 207 2.14 20.93 -8.93
CA VAL A 207 2.42 19.65 -8.27
C VAL A 207 3.91 19.37 -8.16
N ALA A 208 4.76 19.85 -9.09
CA ALA A 208 6.21 19.65 -9.03
C ALA A 208 6.89 20.42 -7.88
N THR A 209 6.35 21.57 -7.47
CA THR A 209 6.85 22.34 -6.32
C THR A 209 6.57 21.69 -4.97
N GLY A 210 5.52 20.86 -4.87
CA GLY A 210 5.01 20.32 -3.60
C GLY A 210 5.50 18.92 -3.20
N VAL A 211 6.47 18.30 -3.91
CA VAL A 211 6.86 16.89 -3.68
C VAL A 211 8.38 16.70 -3.75
N ASP A 212 8.97 15.98 -2.77
CA ASP A 212 10.42 15.69 -2.70
C ASP A 212 11.02 15.09 -3.99
N SER A 213 10.19 14.45 -4.81
CA SER A 213 10.58 13.90 -6.11
C SER A 213 9.35 13.59 -6.95
N PHE A 214 9.38 14.01 -8.22
CA PHE A 214 8.42 13.62 -9.25
C PHE A 214 8.26 12.09 -9.37
N ALA A 215 9.31 11.30 -9.07
CA ALA A 215 9.19 9.83 -9.06
C ALA A 215 8.24 9.32 -7.96
N LYS A 216 8.27 9.92 -6.75
CA LYS A 216 7.34 9.57 -5.67
C LYS A 216 5.90 9.92 -6.03
N LEU A 217 5.69 11.02 -6.75
CA LEU A 217 4.39 11.40 -7.30
C LEU A 217 3.87 10.30 -8.23
N LEU A 218 4.64 9.93 -9.26
CA LEU A 218 4.22 8.92 -10.25
C LEU A 218 3.87 7.57 -9.61
N VAL A 219 4.62 7.10 -8.61
CA VAL A 219 4.30 5.86 -7.86
C VAL A 219 2.97 5.96 -7.09
N LYS A 220 2.56 7.15 -6.63
CA LYS A 220 1.20 7.35 -6.09
C LYS A 220 0.15 7.36 -7.21
N LEU A 221 0.44 8.00 -8.35
CA LEU A 221 -0.53 8.11 -9.45
C LEU A 221 -0.88 6.74 -10.05
N SER A 222 0.10 5.84 -10.24
CA SER A 222 -0.13 4.51 -10.83
C SER A 222 -1.10 3.63 -10.02
N LYS A 223 -1.07 3.77 -8.69
CA LYS A 223 -1.88 2.99 -7.74
C LYS A 223 -3.35 3.45 -7.73
N HIS A 224 -3.60 4.73 -7.97
CA HIS A 224 -4.95 5.31 -7.98
C HIS A 224 -5.55 5.52 -9.39
N THR A 225 -4.76 5.30 -10.45
CA THR A 225 -5.18 5.55 -11.86
C THR A 225 -6.54 4.95 -12.21
N GLY A 226 -6.78 3.66 -11.89
CA GLY A 226 -8.03 2.99 -12.24
C GLY A 226 -9.24 3.61 -11.53
N VAL A 227 -9.12 3.83 -10.21
CA VAL A 227 -10.19 4.37 -9.36
C VAL A 227 -10.55 5.80 -9.76
N VAL A 228 -9.57 6.65 -10.07
CA VAL A 228 -9.83 8.04 -10.49
C VAL A 228 -10.52 8.09 -11.85
N LEU A 229 -10.10 7.27 -12.83
CA LEU A 229 -10.74 7.21 -14.15
C LEU A 229 -12.17 6.65 -14.12
N GLU A 230 -12.50 5.83 -13.12
CA GLU A 230 -13.84 5.27 -12.92
C GLU A 230 -14.77 6.24 -12.16
N ALA A 231 -14.26 6.86 -11.08
CA ALA A 231 -15.05 7.76 -10.23
C ALA A 231 -15.18 9.19 -10.79
N LEU A 232 -14.19 9.67 -11.54
CA LEU A 232 -14.11 11.03 -12.09
C LEU A 232 -13.84 10.94 -13.62
N PRO A 233 -14.81 10.51 -14.44
CA PRO A 233 -14.59 10.27 -15.87
C PRO A 233 -14.32 11.55 -16.68
N ASP A 234 -14.77 12.71 -16.20
CA ASP A 234 -14.54 14.03 -16.81
C ASP A 234 -13.64 14.91 -15.94
N ALA A 235 -12.50 15.32 -16.51
CA ALA A 235 -11.50 16.17 -15.85
C ALA A 235 -12.06 17.54 -15.43
N ALA A 236 -13.07 18.07 -16.13
CA ALA A 236 -13.69 19.35 -15.79
C ALA A 236 -14.47 19.30 -14.46
N THR A 237 -14.97 18.12 -14.06
CA THR A 237 -15.75 17.96 -12.81
C THR A 237 -14.88 17.81 -11.55
N ILE A 238 -13.56 17.59 -11.72
CA ILE A 238 -12.63 17.28 -10.63
C ILE A 238 -12.53 18.43 -9.62
N GLU A 239 -12.34 19.67 -10.06
CA GLU A 239 -12.16 20.80 -9.13
C GLU A 239 -13.47 21.18 -8.41
N PRO A 240 -14.64 21.30 -9.08
CA PRO A 240 -15.93 21.42 -8.41
C PRO A 240 -16.18 20.33 -7.35
N ALA A 241 -15.80 19.07 -7.63
CA ALA A 241 -15.97 17.98 -6.68
C ALA A 241 -15.03 18.10 -5.46
N VAL A 242 -13.77 18.48 -5.65
CA VAL A 242 -12.82 18.73 -4.54
C VAL A 242 -13.26 19.94 -3.70
N ARG A 243 -13.64 21.05 -4.35
CA ARG A 243 -14.18 22.24 -3.67
C ARG A 243 -15.41 21.90 -2.84
N HIS A 244 -16.36 21.13 -3.40
CA HIS A 244 -17.55 20.68 -2.68
C HIS A 244 -17.22 19.80 -1.46
N LEU A 245 -16.26 18.88 -1.58
CA LEU A 245 -15.79 18.03 -0.48
C LEU A 245 -15.20 18.84 0.69
N LEU A 246 -14.57 19.98 0.39
CA LEU A 246 -14.00 20.91 1.36
C LEU A 246 -15.00 22.00 1.83
N GLY A 247 -16.27 21.94 1.41
CA GLY A 247 -17.31 22.90 1.78
C GLY A 247 -17.24 24.26 1.07
N LEU A 248 -16.40 24.38 0.03
CA LEU A 248 -16.19 25.61 -0.72
C LEU A 248 -17.24 25.81 -1.83
N PRO A 249 -17.43 27.06 -2.31
CA PRO A 249 -18.12 27.33 -3.57
C PRO A 249 -17.48 26.56 -4.73
N GLN A 250 -18.29 25.99 -5.62
CA GLN A 250 -17.80 25.29 -6.80
C GLN A 250 -17.26 26.28 -7.85
N ASP A 251 -18.01 27.37 -8.10
CA ASP A 251 -17.68 28.44 -9.04
C ASP A 251 -16.95 29.63 -8.39
N GLY A 252 -16.26 30.44 -9.21
CA GLY A 252 -15.56 31.66 -8.80
C GLY A 252 -14.12 31.45 -8.35
N THR A 253 -13.38 32.54 -8.17
CA THR A 253 -12.00 32.54 -7.64
C THR A 253 -11.98 32.73 -6.11
N PRO A 254 -10.86 32.45 -5.43
CA PRO A 254 -10.69 32.79 -4.01
C PRO A 254 -10.84 34.30 -3.75
N GLY A 255 -10.42 35.14 -4.71
CA GLY A 255 -10.64 36.59 -4.71
C GLY A 255 -12.12 36.97 -4.80
N ASP A 256 -12.90 36.33 -5.69
CA ASP A 256 -14.36 36.53 -5.77
C ASP A 256 -15.04 36.12 -4.45
N TRP A 257 -14.62 35.00 -3.85
CA TRP A 257 -15.15 34.56 -2.56
C TRP A 257 -14.87 35.58 -1.47
N LEU A 258 -13.62 36.04 -1.33
CA LEU A 258 -13.23 37.01 -0.31
C LEU A 258 -13.93 38.37 -0.53
N ALA A 259 -14.02 38.84 -1.77
CA ALA A 259 -14.76 40.06 -2.12
C ALA A 259 -16.25 39.95 -1.77
N ASN A 260 -16.86 38.76 -1.94
CA ASN A 260 -18.24 38.50 -1.50
C ASN A 260 -18.37 38.40 0.03
N ALA A 261 -17.44 37.74 0.72
CA ALA A 261 -17.44 37.60 2.19
C ALA A 261 -17.26 38.97 2.89
N LEU A 262 -16.48 39.86 2.28
CA LEU A 262 -16.46 41.28 2.59
C LEU A 262 -17.82 41.92 2.25
N ALA A 263 -18.24 41.95 0.99
CA ALA A 263 -19.42 42.69 0.54
C ALA A 263 -20.74 42.33 1.27
N ARG A 264 -20.93 41.07 1.70
CA ARG A 264 -22.12 40.62 2.43
C ARG A 264 -22.18 41.10 3.88
N GLY A 265 -21.06 41.54 4.44
CA GLY A 265 -20.98 41.99 5.82
C GLY A 265 -20.89 40.87 6.86
N ASP A 266 -20.94 39.59 6.44
CA ASP A 266 -20.72 38.41 7.29
C ASP A 266 -19.45 38.57 8.15
N HIS A 267 -18.39 39.12 7.54
CA HIS A 267 -17.15 39.54 8.20
C HIS A 267 -16.77 41.01 7.92
N ALA A 268 -17.81 41.83 7.71
CA ALA A 268 -17.88 43.27 7.98
C ALA A 268 -16.73 44.21 7.49
N PRO A 269 -16.82 44.75 6.25
CA PRO A 269 -16.14 45.97 5.85
C PRO A 269 -16.48 47.15 6.76
N ALA A 270 -17.68 47.18 7.36
CA ALA A 270 -18.06 48.15 8.37
C ALA A 270 -17.25 48.03 9.67
N LEU A 271 -16.80 46.82 10.04
CA LEU A 271 -15.92 46.58 11.20
C LEU A 271 -14.52 47.11 10.90
N LEU A 272 -13.95 46.72 9.75
CA LEU A 272 -12.63 47.18 9.31
C LEU A 272 -12.59 48.69 9.07
N ALA A 273 -13.68 49.29 8.56
CA ALA A 273 -13.82 50.74 8.39
C ALA A 273 -13.91 51.48 9.74
N ARG A 274 -14.61 50.95 10.75
CA ARG A 274 -14.62 51.52 12.12
C ARG A 274 -13.24 51.45 12.76
N ILE A 275 -12.56 50.30 12.66
CA ILE A 275 -11.19 50.11 13.17
C ILE A 275 -10.22 51.08 12.48
N ARG A 276 -10.28 51.19 11.14
CA ARG A 276 -9.50 52.16 10.36
C ARG A 276 -9.75 53.60 10.83
N ALA A 277 -11.01 54.04 10.90
CA ALA A 277 -11.36 55.40 11.30
C ALA A 277 -10.87 55.75 12.72
N ALA A 278 -10.94 54.78 13.65
CA ALA A 278 -10.42 54.94 15.00
C ALA A 278 -8.88 55.03 15.01
N TRP A 279 -8.19 54.22 14.21
CA TRP A 279 -6.74 54.30 14.04
C TRP A 279 -6.28 55.60 13.33
N ASP A 280 -7.06 56.11 12.38
CA ASP A 280 -6.86 57.41 11.72
C ASP A 280 -7.00 58.60 12.68
N ALA A 281 -7.75 58.46 13.80
CA ALA A 281 -7.76 59.44 14.89
C ALA A 281 -6.52 59.34 15.81
N GLY A 282 -5.84 58.19 15.80
CA GLY A 282 -4.81 57.82 16.77
C GLY A 282 -3.41 58.42 16.53
N THR A 283 -2.43 57.73 17.11
CA THR A 283 -0.99 58.02 17.01
C THR A 283 -0.43 57.78 15.60
N LYS A 284 0.81 58.21 15.35
CA LYS A 284 1.51 57.97 14.07
C LYS A 284 1.56 56.47 13.69
N ALA A 285 1.70 55.58 14.68
CA ALA A 285 1.74 54.14 14.44
C ALA A 285 0.36 53.56 14.10
N GLU A 286 -0.71 54.03 14.76
CA GLU A 286 -2.09 53.64 14.41
C GLU A 286 -2.46 54.13 13.01
N LYS A 287 -2.15 55.38 12.67
CA LYS A 287 -2.33 55.95 11.31
C LYS A 287 -1.62 55.15 10.22
N GLN A 288 -0.44 54.60 10.50
CA GLN A 288 0.27 53.73 9.56
C GLN A 288 -0.47 52.40 9.34
N LYS A 289 -1.10 51.82 10.38
CA LYS A 289 -1.98 50.65 10.22
C LYS A 289 -3.27 50.98 9.49
N ALA A 290 -3.85 52.15 9.73
CA ALA A 290 -5.05 52.63 9.04
C ALA A 290 -4.81 52.76 7.52
N ALA A 291 -3.64 53.27 7.12
CA ALA A 291 -3.19 53.27 5.73
C ALA A 291 -3.04 51.86 5.17
N GLN A 292 -2.27 50.97 5.83
CA GLN A 292 -2.05 49.60 5.35
C GLN A 292 -3.36 48.78 5.21
N LEU A 293 -4.32 48.99 6.11
CA LEU A 293 -5.66 48.39 6.01
C LEU A 293 -6.51 49.03 4.89
N ALA A 294 -6.30 50.32 4.58
CA ALA A 294 -6.94 50.99 3.45
C ALA A 294 -6.39 50.50 2.10
N ASP A 295 -5.07 50.28 2.03
CA ASP A 295 -4.37 49.81 0.82
C ASP A 295 -4.82 48.39 0.47
N TRP A 296 -4.91 47.47 1.46
CA TRP A 296 -5.45 46.12 1.25
C TRP A 296 -6.93 46.11 0.82
N LEU A 297 -7.77 46.93 1.46
CA LEU A 297 -9.18 47.10 1.06
C LEU A 297 -9.36 47.70 -0.34
N ALA A 298 -8.28 48.19 -0.96
CA ALA A 298 -8.23 48.70 -2.33
C ALA A 298 -7.34 47.84 -3.27
N SER A 299 -6.82 46.70 -2.80
CA SER A 299 -5.98 45.81 -3.60
C SER A 299 -6.79 45.17 -4.74
N PRO A 300 -6.20 44.97 -5.94
CA PRO A 300 -6.80 44.14 -6.98
C PRO A 300 -6.79 42.64 -6.63
N ASP A 301 -5.98 42.20 -5.67
CA ASP A 301 -5.96 40.84 -5.14
C ASP A 301 -5.85 40.83 -3.60
N PRO A 302 -6.96 41.10 -2.87
CA PRO A 302 -6.97 41.05 -1.42
C PRO A 302 -6.81 39.63 -0.85
N ALA A 303 -6.91 38.58 -1.69
CA ALA A 303 -6.69 37.20 -1.27
C ALA A 303 -5.19 36.89 -1.22
N GLY A 304 -4.44 37.22 -2.27
CA GLY A 304 -2.97 37.13 -2.25
C GLY A 304 -2.32 38.04 -1.21
N ASP A 305 -2.88 39.22 -0.95
CA ASP A 305 -2.36 40.16 0.06
C ASP A 305 -2.81 39.88 1.51
N ILE A 306 -3.56 38.80 1.80
CA ILE A 306 -4.20 38.56 3.12
C ILE A 306 -3.22 38.62 4.30
N ASP A 307 -2.02 38.05 4.15
CA ASP A 307 -1.01 38.02 5.22
C ASP A 307 -0.47 39.41 5.58
N THR A 308 -0.48 40.35 4.63
CA THR A 308 -0.14 41.77 4.90
C THR A 308 -1.08 42.39 5.94
N VAL A 309 -2.37 42.01 5.92
CA VAL A 309 -3.34 42.45 6.94
C VAL A 309 -3.28 41.58 8.19
N MET A 310 -3.04 40.27 8.08
CA MET A 310 -2.81 39.42 9.26
C MET A 310 -1.69 39.98 10.14
N ALA A 311 -0.57 40.44 9.56
CA ALA A 311 0.53 41.04 10.30
C ALA A 311 0.15 42.28 11.15
N LEU A 312 -0.94 43.00 10.81
CA LEU A 312 -1.46 44.14 11.59
C LEU A 312 -2.10 43.69 12.92
N PHE A 313 -2.74 42.51 12.90
CA PHE A 313 -3.59 41.96 13.95
C PHE A 313 -2.94 40.79 14.70
N PHE A 314 -1.99 40.08 14.11
CA PHE A 314 -1.34 38.87 14.61
C PHE A 314 0.19 39.01 14.64
N LYS A 315 0.83 38.27 15.54
CA LYS A 315 2.28 38.14 15.68
C LYS A 315 2.85 37.14 14.66
N GLU A 316 4.17 36.99 14.63
CA GLU A 316 4.89 36.02 13.77
C GLU A 316 4.66 34.56 14.19
N ASP A 317 4.09 34.33 15.38
CA ASP A 317 3.69 33.03 15.94
C ASP A 317 2.17 32.78 15.81
N ASP A 318 1.48 33.53 14.94
CA ASP A 318 0.02 33.58 14.78
C ASP A 318 -0.77 33.92 16.07
N GLU A 319 -0.14 34.31 17.18
CA GLU A 319 -0.88 34.76 18.35
C GLU A 319 -1.51 36.16 18.11
N PRO A 320 -2.76 36.38 18.54
CA PRO A 320 -3.41 37.69 18.50
C PRO A 320 -2.57 38.80 19.18
N ARG A 321 -2.31 39.90 18.48
CA ARG A 321 -1.67 41.08 19.08
C ARG A 321 -2.62 41.72 20.09
N ALA A 322 -2.08 42.10 21.25
CA ALA A 322 -2.79 42.90 22.25
C ALA A 322 -2.95 44.36 21.79
N LEU A 323 -3.91 44.60 20.90
CA LEU A 323 -4.24 45.90 20.30
C LEU A 323 -4.92 46.83 21.30
N LYS A 324 -4.13 47.43 22.20
CA LYS A 324 -4.59 48.42 23.18
C LYS A 324 -4.86 49.78 22.50
N PRO A 325 -6.10 50.32 22.54
CA PRO A 325 -6.40 51.67 22.06
C PRO A 325 -5.59 52.75 22.80
N THR A 326 -5.26 53.83 22.09
CA THR A 326 -4.79 55.08 22.70
C THR A 326 -5.98 55.97 23.08
N GLU A 327 -5.78 57.05 23.85
CA GLU A 327 -6.92 57.88 24.28
C GLU A 327 -7.69 58.47 23.09
N ASN A 328 -6.99 58.88 22.02
CA ASN A 328 -7.62 59.40 20.81
C ASN A 328 -8.43 58.33 20.05
N SER A 329 -7.86 57.13 19.84
CA SER A 329 -8.55 56.07 19.11
C SER A 329 -9.71 55.47 19.91
N LYS A 330 -9.60 55.44 21.25
CA LYS A 330 -10.71 55.10 22.16
C LYS A 330 -11.79 56.18 22.23
N ALA A 331 -11.43 57.47 22.10
CA ALA A 331 -12.41 58.55 22.04
C ALA A 331 -13.17 58.58 20.71
N ALA A 332 -12.54 58.14 19.62
CA ALA A 332 -13.19 57.95 18.32
C ALA A 332 -14.08 56.68 18.30
N GLU A 333 -13.65 55.61 18.94
CA GLU A 333 -14.36 54.32 18.98
C GLU A 333 -14.18 53.62 20.34
N PRO A 334 -15.13 53.75 21.28
CA PRO A 334 -15.00 53.20 22.63
C PRO A 334 -14.82 51.68 22.67
N ASP A 335 -15.44 50.97 21.71
CA ASP A 335 -15.43 49.50 21.63
C ASP A 335 -14.24 48.95 20.83
N LEU A 336 -13.27 49.79 20.42
CA LEU A 336 -12.19 49.41 19.49
C LEU A 336 -11.45 48.13 19.87
N ALA A 337 -11.25 47.85 21.16
CA ALA A 337 -10.62 46.61 21.62
C ALA A 337 -11.46 45.36 21.31
N ALA A 338 -12.78 45.44 21.46
CA ALA A 338 -13.70 44.35 21.11
C ALA A 338 -13.85 44.21 19.58
N LEU A 339 -13.86 45.33 18.85
CA LEU A 339 -13.85 45.32 17.39
C LEU A 339 -12.58 44.67 16.83
N CYS A 340 -11.40 44.99 17.39
CA CYS A 340 -10.14 44.33 17.02
C CYS A 340 -10.17 42.82 17.26
N ALA A 341 -10.79 42.34 18.35
CA ALA A 341 -10.93 40.92 18.64
C ALA A 341 -11.90 40.22 17.67
N GLN A 342 -12.99 40.88 17.28
CA GLN A 342 -13.90 40.39 16.23
C GLN A 342 -13.18 40.32 14.87
N ALA A 343 -12.37 41.32 14.53
CA ALA A 343 -11.60 41.35 13.30
C ALA A 343 -10.51 40.25 13.27
N GLN A 344 -9.87 39.96 14.41
CA GLN A 344 -8.95 38.82 14.54
C GLN A 344 -9.67 37.49 14.21
N ALA A 345 -10.82 37.22 14.84
CA ALA A 345 -11.57 35.99 14.55
C ALA A 345 -12.04 35.90 13.08
N ALA A 346 -12.50 37.01 12.50
CA ALA A 346 -12.94 37.09 11.11
C ALA A 346 -11.80 36.86 10.10
N LEU A 347 -10.65 37.53 10.29
CA LEU A 347 -9.49 37.41 9.41
C LEU A 347 -8.84 36.02 9.47
N GLN A 348 -8.82 35.39 10.66
CA GLN A 348 -8.37 34.00 10.80
C GLN A 348 -9.27 33.03 10.01
N ALA A 349 -10.60 33.15 10.14
CA ALA A 349 -11.54 32.33 9.38
C ALA A 349 -11.46 32.58 7.85
N MET A 350 -11.17 33.81 7.43
CA MET A 350 -10.86 34.13 6.04
C MET A 350 -9.61 33.40 5.55
N ARG A 351 -8.48 33.49 6.27
CA ARG A 351 -7.23 32.82 5.90
C ARG A 351 -7.40 31.30 5.88
N GLU A 352 -8.05 30.71 6.87
CA GLU A 352 -8.38 29.27 6.89
C GLU A 352 -9.17 28.84 5.65
N THR A 353 -10.13 29.65 5.19
CA THR A 353 -10.91 29.36 3.98
C THR A 353 -10.08 29.53 2.69
N LEU A 354 -9.18 30.51 2.64
CA LEU A 354 -8.24 30.68 1.52
C LEU A 354 -7.25 29.50 1.42
N THR A 355 -6.70 29.03 2.55
CA THR A 355 -5.87 27.81 2.59
C THR A 355 -6.66 26.56 2.15
N LEU A 356 -7.96 26.49 2.41
CA LEU A 356 -8.82 25.43 1.84
C LEU A 356 -8.96 25.55 0.31
N PHE A 357 -9.03 26.76 -0.26
CA PHE A 357 -8.98 26.94 -1.72
C PHE A 357 -7.64 26.50 -2.32
N GLU A 358 -6.50 26.87 -1.72
CA GLU A 358 -5.17 26.43 -2.17
C GLU A 358 -5.02 24.90 -2.13
N ALA A 359 -5.54 24.27 -1.07
CA ALA A 359 -5.60 22.82 -0.93
C ALA A 359 -6.55 22.19 -1.98
N ALA A 360 -7.66 22.86 -2.31
CA ALA A 360 -8.59 22.41 -3.33
C ALA A 360 -7.96 22.43 -4.74
N GLU A 361 -7.33 23.53 -5.13
CA GLU A 361 -6.61 23.66 -6.40
C GLU A 361 -5.47 22.64 -6.50
N THR A 362 -4.69 22.49 -5.43
CA THR A 362 -3.56 21.55 -5.39
C THR A 362 -4.03 20.09 -5.46
N GLY A 363 -5.12 19.75 -4.77
CA GLY A 363 -5.75 18.43 -4.83
C GLY A 363 -6.37 18.14 -6.21
N ALA A 364 -7.04 19.13 -6.81
CA ALA A 364 -7.60 19.04 -8.14
C ALA A 364 -6.52 18.86 -9.21
N ALA A 365 -5.41 19.61 -9.12
CA ALA A 365 -4.25 19.45 -9.99
C ALA A 365 -3.69 18.01 -9.93
N HIS A 366 -3.47 17.46 -8.72
CA HIS A 366 -3.05 16.06 -8.57
C HIS A 366 -4.01 15.08 -9.26
N LEU A 367 -5.33 15.25 -9.09
CA LEU A 367 -6.34 14.39 -9.70
C LEU A 367 -6.43 14.55 -11.23
N ARG A 368 -6.30 15.78 -11.75
CA ARG A 368 -6.21 16.06 -13.20
C ARG A 368 -4.97 15.41 -13.82
N LEU A 369 -3.82 15.42 -13.14
CA LEU A 369 -2.63 14.67 -13.59
C LEU A 369 -2.86 13.16 -13.61
N ILE A 370 -3.54 12.58 -12.60
CA ILE A 370 -3.91 11.15 -12.62
C ILE A 370 -4.82 10.84 -13.82
N HIS A 371 -5.79 11.71 -14.11
CA HIS A 371 -6.72 11.53 -15.24
C HIS A 371 -5.99 11.60 -16.60
N ALA A 372 -5.28 12.70 -16.85
CA ALA A 372 -4.60 12.96 -18.12
C ALA A 372 -3.51 11.92 -18.45
N LEU A 373 -2.69 11.53 -17.46
CA LEU A 373 -1.66 10.50 -17.62
C LEU A 373 -2.24 9.09 -17.58
N GLY A 374 -3.30 8.88 -16.79
CA GLY A 374 -3.86 7.57 -16.47
C GLY A 374 -4.35 6.81 -17.70
N GLY A 375 -5.04 7.49 -18.62
CA GLY A 375 -5.47 6.89 -19.88
C GLY A 375 -4.29 6.41 -20.74
N GLY A 376 -3.14 7.09 -20.67
CA GLY A 376 -1.91 6.66 -21.33
C GLY A 376 -1.27 5.45 -20.64
N PHE A 377 -1.19 5.48 -19.31
CA PHE A 377 -0.66 4.39 -18.49
C PHE A 377 -1.47 3.09 -18.65
N GLU A 378 -2.80 3.15 -18.54
CA GLU A 378 -3.68 1.99 -18.71
C GLU A 378 -3.62 1.41 -20.14
N ARG A 379 -3.47 2.25 -21.18
CA ARG A 379 -3.23 1.74 -22.55
C ARG A 379 -1.90 1.00 -22.65
N ARG A 380 -0.80 1.58 -22.16
CA ARG A 380 0.52 0.94 -22.18
C ARG A 380 0.53 -0.37 -21.41
N ARG A 381 -0.06 -0.37 -20.20
CA ARG A 381 -0.23 -1.53 -19.32
C ARG A 381 -0.96 -2.69 -20.00
N ARG A 382 -2.04 -2.40 -20.73
CA ARG A 382 -2.76 -3.41 -21.55
C ARG A 382 -1.93 -3.90 -22.74
N GLN A 383 -1.19 -3.02 -23.41
CA GLN A 383 -0.33 -3.37 -24.55
C GLN A 383 0.85 -4.27 -24.17
N THR A 384 1.45 -4.07 -22.99
CA THR A 384 2.54 -4.92 -22.48
C THR A 384 2.05 -6.17 -21.75
N GLY A 385 0.73 -6.33 -21.55
CA GLY A 385 0.16 -7.41 -20.75
C GLY A 385 0.56 -7.34 -19.28
N ALA A 386 0.72 -6.14 -18.72
CA ALA A 386 1.24 -5.94 -17.37
C ALA A 386 0.12 -5.77 -16.32
N MET A 387 0.29 -6.34 -15.14
CA MET A 387 -0.71 -6.37 -14.06
C MET A 387 -0.16 -5.76 -12.77
N ARG A 388 -0.99 -5.05 -11.99
CA ARG A 388 -0.62 -4.59 -10.64
C ARG A 388 -0.70 -5.75 -9.64
N TYR A 389 0.03 -5.67 -8.53
CA TYR A 389 -0.01 -6.68 -7.47
C TYR A 389 -1.44 -6.92 -6.92
N ASP A 390 -2.21 -5.86 -6.69
CA ASP A 390 -3.57 -5.97 -6.15
C ASP A 390 -4.55 -6.61 -7.16
N ASP A 391 -4.40 -6.28 -8.45
CA ASP A 391 -5.18 -6.88 -9.55
C ASP A 391 -5.03 -8.43 -9.58
N LEU A 392 -3.88 -8.98 -9.15
CA LEU A 392 -3.62 -10.43 -9.12
C LEU A 392 -4.49 -11.14 -8.08
N ILE A 393 -4.53 -10.59 -6.86
CA ILE A 393 -5.25 -11.20 -5.73
C ILE A 393 -6.74 -11.21 -6.03
N GLU A 394 -7.30 -10.09 -6.48
CA GLU A 394 -8.74 -10.01 -6.74
C GLU A 394 -9.15 -10.87 -7.95
N ARG A 395 -8.32 -10.96 -8.99
CA ARG A 395 -8.59 -11.87 -10.12
C ARG A 395 -8.44 -13.35 -9.75
N ALA A 396 -7.45 -13.72 -8.92
CA ALA A 396 -7.31 -15.08 -8.43
C ALA A 396 -8.48 -15.48 -7.52
N ALA A 397 -8.91 -14.60 -6.61
CA ALA A 397 -10.11 -14.80 -5.79
C ALA A 397 -11.35 -14.96 -6.66
N ARG A 398 -11.54 -14.10 -7.68
CA ARG A 398 -12.66 -14.16 -8.61
C ARG A 398 -12.66 -15.43 -9.47
N LEU A 399 -11.50 -15.92 -9.92
CA LEU A 399 -11.37 -17.12 -10.76
C LEU A 399 -12.06 -18.34 -10.13
N PHE A 400 -11.82 -18.60 -8.83
CA PHE A 400 -12.48 -19.68 -8.08
C PHE A 400 -14.00 -19.54 -8.01
N HIS A 401 -14.54 -18.33 -8.18
CA HIS A 401 -15.97 -18.04 -8.09
C HIS A 401 -16.63 -17.89 -9.48
N MET A 402 -15.90 -18.08 -10.58
CA MET A 402 -16.48 -18.09 -11.93
C MET A 402 -17.14 -19.46 -12.22
N PRO A 403 -18.43 -19.52 -12.61
CA PRO A 403 -19.11 -20.79 -12.88
C PRO A 403 -18.39 -21.63 -13.95
N GLY A 404 -18.17 -22.93 -13.68
CA GLY A 404 -17.49 -23.88 -14.57
C GLY A 404 -15.97 -23.70 -14.62
N ALA A 405 -15.49 -22.47 -14.80
CA ALA A 405 -14.06 -22.15 -14.80
C ALA A 405 -13.42 -22.37 -13.43
N GLY A 406 -14.06 -21.89 -12.35
CA GLY A 406 -13.61 -22.12 -10.98
C GLY A 406 -13.64 -23.59 -10.58
N ASP A 407 -14.60 -24.35 -11.08
CA ASP A 407 -14.76 -25.79 -10.79
C ASP A 407 -13.68 -26.62 -11.49
N TRP A 408 -13.34 -26.25 -12.74
CA TRP A 408 -12.19 -26.80 -13.47
C TRP A 408 -10.86 -26.48 -12.79
N VAL A 409 -10.68 -25.24 -12.33
CA VAL A 409 -9.48 -24.81 -11.60
C VAL A 409 -9.35 -25.54 -10.28
N ARG A 410 -10.43 -25.65 -9.49
CA ARG A 410 -10.50 -26.49 -8.27
C ARG A 410 -10.06 -27.92 -8.58
N TYR A 411 -10.74 -28.63 -9.49
CA TYR A 411 -10.41 -30.01 -9.86
C TYR A 411 -8.95 -30.22 -10.27
N LYS A 412 -8.32 -29.23 -10.94
CA LYS A 412 -6.90 -29.28 -11.34
C LYS A 412 -5.92 -29.04 -10.20
N LEU A 413 -6.32 -28.34 -9.14
CA LEU A 413 -5.55 -28.14 -7.92
C LEU A 413 -5.82 -29.23 -6.88
N ASP A 414 -7.04 -29.77 -6.86
CA ASP A 414 -7.48 -30.87 -6.01
C ASP A 414 -6.61 -32.14 -6.23
N GLN A 415 -6.28 -32.46 -7.48
CA GLN A 415 -5.31 -33.52 -7.81
C GLN A 415 -3.84 -33.18 -7.43
N ARG A 416 -3.56 -32.04 -6.79
CA ARG A 416 -2.19 -31.54 -6.53
C ARG A 416 -1.91 -30.96 -5.14
N ILE A 417 -2.90 -30.70 -4.27
CA ILE A 417 -2.68 -29.97 -3.00
C ILE A 417 -3.41 -30.63 -1.82
N GLU A 418 -2.82 -31.64 -1.18
CA GLU A 418 -3.42 -32.32 0.00
C GLU A 418 -3.36 -31.45 1.28
N HIS A 419 -2.41 -30.51 1.38
CA HIS A 419 -2.17 -29.72 2.59
C HIS A 419 -1.93 -28.24 2.30
N VAL A 420 -2.60 -27.38 3.07
CA VAL A 420 -2.43 -25.91 3.03
C VAL A 420 -1.98 -25.44 4.41
N LEU A 421 -0.90 -24.66 4.45
CA LEU A 421 -0.39 -24.02 5.66
C LEU A 421 -0.29 -22.51 5.40
N VAL A 422 -0.79 -21.69 6.32
CA VAL A 422 -0.75 -20.22 6.23
C VAL A 422 0.07 -19.65 7.39
N ASP A 423 1.14 -18.93 7.07
CA ASP A 423 1.95 -18.17 8.02
C ASP A 423 1.55 -16.68 8.01
N GLU A 424 1.64 -16.03 9.17
CA GLU A 424 1.22 -14.64 9.40
C GLU A 424 -0.21 -14.34 8.92
N ALA A 425 -1.14 -15.24 9.28
CA ALA A 425 -2.55 -15.17 8.90
C ALA A 425 -3.27 -13.89 9.36
N GLN A 426 -2.74 -13.18 10.37
CA GLN A 426 -3.26 -11.87 10.81
C GLN A 426 -3.10 -10.76 9.75
N ASP A 427 -2.12 -10.85 8.87
CA ASP A 427 -1.84 -9.87 7.81
C ASP A 427 -2.57 -10.19 6.49
N THR A 428 -3.47 -11.18 6.51
CA THR A 428 -4.21 -11.68 5.34
C THR A 428 -5.57 -10.97 5.20
N ASN A 429 -5.82 -10.36 4.03
CA ASN A 429 -7.05 -9.61 3.75
C ASN A 429 -8.19 -10.47 3.17
N ASP A 430 -9.42 -9.92 3.10
CA ASP A 430 -10.63 -10.63 2.62
C ASP A 430 -10.49 -11.26 1.23
N ALA A 431 -9.71 -10.66 0.33
CA ALA A 431 -9.47 -11.20 -1.00
C ALA A 431 -8.50 -12.39 -0.99
N GLN A 432 -7.48 -12.32 -0.13
CA GLN A 432 -6.57 -13.44 0.13
C GLN A 432 -7.25 -14.57 0.90
N TRP A 433 -8.13 -14.25 1.86
CA TRP A 433 -8.96 -15.25 2.56
C TRP A 433 -9.93 -15.96 1.63
N ARG A 434 -10.51 -15.28 0.62
CA ARG A 434 -11.29 -15.95 -0.45
C ARG A 434 -10.46 -16.94 -1.26
N ILE A 435 -9.17 -16.69 -1.48
CA ILE A 435 -8.26 -17.65 -2.12
C ILE A 435 -8.01 -18.85 -1.19
N VAL A 436 -7.70 -18.61 0.09
CA VAL A 436 -7.45 -19.69 1.07
C VAL A 436 -8.71 -20.54 1.30
N GLY A 437 -9.89 -19.92 1.41
CA GLY A 437 -11.17 -20.60 1.52
C GLY A 437 -11.45 -21.50 0.33
N ALA A 438 -11.34 -20.98 -0.90
CA ALA A 438 -11.57 -21.76 -2.12
C ALA A 438 -10.59 -22.95 -2.32
N LEU A 439 -9.43 -22.94 -1.65
CA LEU A 439 -8.47 -24.06 -1.61
C LEU A 439 -8.81 -25.13 -0.54
N VAL A 440 -9.76 -24.85 0.36
CA VAL A 440 -10.10 -25.69 1.53
C VAL A 440 -11.57 -26.14 1.52
N GLU A 441 -12.49 -25.37 0.94
CA GLU A 441 -13.94 -25.64 0.91
C GLU A 441 -14.32 -27.02 0.31
N GLU A 442 -13.53 -27.53 -0.65
CA GLU A 442 -13.76 -28.84 -1.27
C GLU A 442 -13.66 -30.02 -0.27
N TYR A 443 -13.10 -29.78 0.92
CA TYR A 443 -13.10 -30.70 2.06
C TYR A 443 -14.52 -31.17 2.47
N PHE A 444 -15.54 -30.31 2.34
CA PHE A 444 -16.89 -30.61 2.81
C PHE A 444 -17.84 -31.14 1.73
N ALA A 445 -17.64 -30.76 0.46
CA ALA A 445 -18.52 -31.14 -0.63
C ALA A 445 -18.55 -32.66 -0.92
N GLY A 446 -17.41 -33.34 -0.76
CA GLY A 446 -17.29 -34.78 -1.03
C GLY A 446 -17.83 -35.71 0.06
N ALA A 447 -18.11 -35.20 1.27
CA ALA A 447 -18.37 -36.02 2.45
C ALA A 447 -19.66 -36.87 2.36
N GLY A 448 -20.65 -36.44 1.57
CA GLY A 448 -21.95 -37.12 1.44
C GLY A 448 -22.03 -38.25 0.40
N ALA A 449 -20.96 -38.51 -0.38
CA ALA A 449 -21.04 -39.38 -1.56
C ALA A 449 -20.43 -40.79 -1.40
N HIS A 450 -19.62 -41.04 -0.36
CA HIS A 450 -18.81 -42.26 -0.24
C HIS A 450 -18.86 -42.93 1.15
N GLU A 451 -20.06 -43.15 1.68
CA GLU A 451 -20.26 -43.84 2.98
C GLU A 451 -20.01 -45.37 2.94
N ALA A 452 -19.48 -45.92 1.83
CA ALA A 452 -19.41 -47.37 1.59
C ALA A 452 -18.10 -47.93 0.99
N ALA A 453 -16.98 -47.20 0.98
CA ALA A 453 -15.66 -47.79 0.70
C ALA A 453 -14.45 -46.92 1.16
N GLN A 454 -13.78 -47.35 2.24
CA GLN A 454 -12.49 -46.82 2.75
C GLN A 454 -12.48 -45.34 3.21
N PRO A 455 -11.61 -44.95 4.18
CA PRO A 455 -11.52 -43.57 4.62
C PRO A 455 -10.82 -42.71 3.55
N VAL A 456 -11.57 -41.82 2.91
CA VAL A 456 -11.06 -40.86 1.92
C VAL A 456 -9.97 -39.97 2.53
N ARG A 457 -8.91 -39.70 1.77
CA ARG A 457 -7.83 -38.77 2.17
C ARG A 457 -8.32 -37.32 2.20
N GLY A 458 -8.93 -36.91 3.31
CA GLY A 458 -9.30 -35.52 3.53
C GLY A 458 -8.08 -34.59 3.58
N ARG A 459 -8.15 -33.47 2.86
CA ARG A 459 -7.17 -32.36 2.88
C ARG A 459 -7.07 -31.78 4.29
N ARG A 460 -5.92 -31.22 4.69
CA ARG A 460 -5.74 -30.70 6.07
C ARG A 460 -5.08 -29.33 6.09
N CYS A 461 -5.69 -28.41 6.82
CA CYS A 461 -5.31 -27.00 6.87
C CYS A 461 -4.72 -26.61 8.24
N GLN A 462 -3.72 -25.72 8.23
CA GLN A 462 -3.25 -25.01 9.43
C GLN A 462 -3.07 -23.52 9.14
N ALA A 463 -3.51 -22.68 10.07
CA ALA A 463 -3.29 -21.23 10.11
C ALA A 463 -3.07 -20.78 11.57
N GLY A 464 -3.04 -19.48 11.88
CA GLY A 464 -3.05 -19.01 13.27
C GLY A 464 -2.81 -17.51 13.51
N ASP A 465 -3.62 -16.92 14.39
CA ASP A 465 -3.24 -15.95 15.44
C ASP A 465 -4.27 -16.11 16.61
N PHE A 466 -4.76 -15.20 17.46
CA PHE A 466 -4.88 -13.74 17.49
C PHE A 466 -5.18 -13.26 18.93
N ARG A 467 -4.74 -12.05 19.33
CA ARG A 467 -5.42 -11.27 20.37
C ARG A 467 -5.49 -9.77 20.03
N LEU A 468 -6.66 -9.20 20.32
CA LEU A 468 -7.13 -7.88 19.92
C LEU A 468 -6.32 -6.70 20.46
N SER A 469 -6.22 -5.66 19.61
CA SER A 469 -6.86 -4.38 19.96
C SER A 469 -7.48 -3.77 18.70
N GLY A 470 -8.61 -3.05 18.83
CA GLY A 470 -8.78 -1.87 17.96
C GLY A 470 -10.10 -1.61 17.26
N HIS A 471 -10.79 -2.57 16.61
CA HIS A 471 -12.01 -2.25 15.84
C HIS A 471 -13.13 -3.31 15.89
N ARG A 472 -14.33 -2.91 15.43
CA ARG A 472 -15.61 -3.59 15.72
C ARG A 472 -15.91 -4.79 14.82
N SER A 473 -16.63 -5.74 15.41
CA SER A 473 -17.21 -6.94 14.81
C SER A 473 -18.00 -6.71 13.51
N ARG A 474 -17.79 -7.60 12.54
CA ARG A 474 -18.83 -8.12 11.62
C ARG A 474 -18.46 -9.53 11.13
N ASP A 475 -19.27 -10.49 11.55
CA ASP A 475 -19.75 -11.63 10.77
C ASP A 475 -18.74 -12.45 9.94
N VAL A 476 -17.96 -13.29 10.62
CA VAL A 476 -17.42 -14.52 10.02
C VAL A 476 -18.48 -15.62 10.15
N PRO A 477 -18.93 -16.27 9.05
CA PRO A 477 -19.84 -17.41 9.13
C PRO A 477 -19.15 -18.61 9.81
N GLY A 478 -19.80 -19.19 10.83
CA GLY A 478 -19.34 -20.43 11.45
C GLY A 478 -19.94 -21.67 10.79
N GLY A 479 -19.08 -22.62 10.43
CA GLY A 479 -19.41 -23.94 9.88
C GLY A 479 -18.22 -24.88 9.98
#